data_AF-A0A9Q2UGI2-F1
#
_entry.id   AF-A0A9Q2UGI2-F1
#
_cell.length_a   1.000
_cell.length_b   1.000
_cell.length_c   1.000
_cell.angle_alpha   90.00
_cell.angle_beta   90.00
_cell.angle_gamma   90.00
#
_symmetry.space_group_name_H-M   'P 1'
#
loop_
_entity.id
_entity.type
_entity.pdbx_description
1 polymer ?
#
loop_
_entity_poly.entity_id
_entity_poly.type
_entity_poly.pdbx_seq_one_letter_code
_entity_poly.pdbx_strand_id
1 'polypeptide(L)'
;MKYFTAIATLLGLNLISVITLIYFSGISKEIEKENKILEMQISKFSKQLKINKVEFTLHSRPSYLKKLQKIYFDTDNVDSFENTRIKLIDFEKKDLRNIYMVSSN
;
A
#
# COMPACT_ATOMS: atom_id res chain seq x y z
N MET A 1 -9.68 -64.85 11.83
CA MET A 1 -8.29 -64.40 12.13
C MET A 1 -8.31 -63.41 13.27
N LYS A 2 -7.53 -63.61 14.34
CA LYS A 2 -7.59 -62.82 15.60
C LYS A 2 -7.32 -61.31 15.45
N TYR A 3 -6.71 -60.88 14.34
CA TYR A 3 -6.31 -59.46 14.13
C TYR A 3 -7.10 -58.74 13.04
N PHE A 4 -8.01 -59.43 12.36
CA PHE A 4 -8.70 -58.87 11.19
C PHE A 4 -9.56 -57.65 11.53
N THR A 5 -10.27 -57.70 12.66
CA THR A 5 -11.10 -56.59 13.15
C THR A 5 -10.26 -55.36 13.49
N ALA A 6 -9.13 -55.55 14.19
CA ALA A 6 -8.22 -54.46 14.52
C ALA A 6 -7.63 -53.79 13.27
N ILE A 7 -7.20 -54.59 12.28
CA ILE A 7 -6.67 -54.09 11.00
C ILE A 7 -7.75 -53.32 10.22
N ALA A 8 -8.98 -53.85 10.16
CA ALA A 8 -10.09 -53.18 9.48
C ALA A 8 -10.46 -51.84 10.16
N THR A 9 -10.49 -51.79 11.49
CA THR A 9 -10.74 -50.54 12.22
C THR A 9 -9.64 -49.51 12.01
N LEU A 10 -8.37 -49.93 11.98
CA LEU A 10 -7.23 -49.04 11.74
C LEU A 10 -7.31 -48.42 10.33
N LEU A 11 -7.63 -49.25 9.32
CA LEU A 11 -7.85 -48.79 7.95
C LEU A 11 -9.01 -47.79 7.85
N GLY A 12 -10.13 -48.06 8.53
CA GLY A 12 -11.27 -47.15 8.56
C GLY A 12 -10.91 -45.79 9.18
N LEU A 13 -10.20 -45.79 10.30
CA LEU A 13 -9.74 -44.54 10.94
C LEU A 13 -8.76 -43.76 10.07
N ASN A 14 -7.86 -44.45 9.37
CA ASN A 14 -6.91 -43.80 8.47
C ASN A 14 -7.63 -43.13 7.29
N LEU A 15 -8.61 -43.80 6.69
CA LEU A 15 -9.47 -43.23 5.66
C LEU A 15 -10.21 -41.98 6.14
N ILE A 16 -10.82 -42.03 7.33
CA ILE A 16 -11.50 -40.88 7.93
C ILE A 16 -10.51 -39.72 8.13
N SER A 17 -9.31 -40.01 8.64
CA SER A 17 -8.27 -39.01 8.85
C SER A 17 -7.88 -38.32 7.54
N VAL A 18 -7.62 -39.07 6.46
CA VAL A 18 -7.29 -38.49 5.15
C VAL A 18 -8.41 -37.61 4.61
N ILE A 19 -9.67 -38.05 4.71
CA ILE A 19 -10.83 -37.27 4.25
C ILE A 19 -10.93 -35.95 5.04
N THR A 20 -10.76 -36.00 6.37
CA THR A 20 -10.80 -34.79 7.20
C THR A 20 -9.67 -33.82 6.87
N LEU A 21 -8.46 -34.31 6.60
CA LEU A 21 -7.32 -33.49 6.21
C LEU A 21 -7.56 -32.79 4.86
N ILE A 22 -8.13 -33.49 3.89
CA ILE A 22 -8.47 -32.90 2.58
C ILE A 22 -9.53 -31.80 2.76
N TYR A 23 -10.55 -32.04 3.58
CA TYR A 23 -11.59 -31.05 3.88
C TYR A 23 -11.02 -29.78 4.50
N PHE A 24 -10.22 -29.90 5.57
CA PHE A 24 -9.58 -28.75 6.21
C PHE A 24 -8.55 -28.05 5.31
N SER A 25 -7.85 -28.81 4.45
CA SER A 25 -6.93 -28.23 3.47
C SER A 25 -7.66 -27.30 2.50
N GLY A 26 -8.86 -27.67 2.06
CA GLY A 26 -9.69 -26.82 1.21
C GLY A 26 -10.04 -25.49 1.88
N ILE A 27 -10.59 -25.56 3.10
CA ILE A 27 -10.97 -24.38 3.89
C ILE A 27 -9.75 -23.49 4.17
N SER A 28 -8.63 -24.08 4.58
CA SER A 28 -7.42 -23.33 4.91
C SER A 28 -6.87 -22.55 3.71
N LYS A 29 -6.94 -23.11 2.49
CA LYS A 29 -6.49 -22.43 1.26
C LYS A 29 -7.35 -21.22 0.92
N GLU A 30 -8.65 -21.32 1.13
CA GLU A 30 -9.57 -20.21 0.89
C GLU A 30 -9.30 -19.07 1.88
N ILE A 31 -9.19 -19.39 3.17
CA ILE A 31 -8.83 -18.42 4.22
C ILE A 31 -7.47 -17.78 3.94
N GLU A 32 -6.46 -18.55 3.53
CA GLU A 32 -5.14 -18.01 3.19
C GLU A 32 -5.22 -16.98 2.04
N LYS A 33 -6.01 -17.28 1.01
CA LYS A 33 -6.22 -16.37 -0.13
C LYS A 33 -6.91 -15.08 0.32
N GLU A 34 -7.96 -15.18 1.13
CA GLU A 34 -8.68 -14.02 1.66
C GLU A 34 -7.78 -13.15 2.54
N ASN A 35 -7.01 -13.78 3.44
CA ASN A 35 -6.05 -13.07 4.30
C ASN A 35 -5.02 -12.30 3.48
N LYS A 36 -4.47 -12.90 2.42
CA LYS A 36 -3.51 -12.22 1.54
C LYS A 36 -4.13 -11.01 0.82
N ILE A 37 -5.40 -11.09 0.42
CA ILE A 37 -6.13 -9.95 -0.16
C ILE A 37 -6.33 -8.85 0.88
N LEU A 38 -6.76 -9.22 2.10
CA LEU A 38 -6.97 -8.30 3.22
C LEU A 38 -5.68 -7.57 3.59
N GLU A 39 -4.55 -8.27 3.71
CA GLU A 39 -3.24 -7.68 3.97
C GLU A 39 -2.86 -6.63 2.91
N MET A 40 -3.10 -6.94 1.64
CA MET A 40 -2.83 -6.03 0.54
C MET A 40 -3.71 -4.78 0.62
N GLN A 41 -4.99 -4.94 0.94
CA GLN A 41 -5.93 -3.83 1.12
C GLN A 41 -5.54 -2.95 2.31
N ILE A 42 -5.21 -3.55 3.45
CA ILE A 42 -4.75 -2.85 4.66
C ILE A 42 -3.49 -2.02 4.34
N SER A 43 -2.53 -2.61 3.63
CA SER A 43 -1.31 -1.92 3.20
C SER A 43 -1.61 -0.73 2.29
N LYS A 44 -2.54 -0.89 1.33
CA LYS A 44 -2.99 0.19 0.43
C LYS A 44 -3.64 1.33 1.24
N PHE A 45 -4.56 1.03 2.14
CA PHE A 45 -5.22 2.04 2.96
C PHE A 45 -4.26 2.73 3.92
N SER A 46 -3.30 2.01 4.51
CA SER A 46 -2.28 2.60 5.37
C SER A 46 -1.42 3.63 4.63
N LYS A 47 -1.01 3.32 3.39
CA LYS A 47 -0.30 4.30 2.54
C LYS A 47 -1.15 5.53 2.25
N GLN A 48 -2.41 5.34 1.89
CA GLN A 48 -3.33 6.46 1.63
C GLN A 48 -3.51 7.34 2.88
N LEU A 49 -3.70 6.73 4.06
CA LEU A 49 -3.85 7.46 5.32
C LEU A 49 -2.61 8.30 5.65
N LYS A 50 -1.39 7.78 5.39
CA LYS A 50 -0.16 8.54 5.58
C LYS A 50 -0.11 9.78 4.68
N ILE A 51 -0.47 9.62 3.40
CA ILE A 51 -0.53 10.74 2.44
C ILE A 51 -1.57 11.77 2.90
N ASN A 52 -2.79 11.32 3.20
CA ASN A 52 -3.88 12.19 3.65
C ASN A 52 -3.50 12.94 4.94
N LYS A 53 -2.76 12.30 5.86
CA LYS A 53 -2.28 12.95 7.08
C LYS A 53 -1.28 14.08 6.77
N VAL A 54 -0.35 13.84 5.84
CA VAL A 54 0.61 14.87 5.41
C VAL A 54 -0.12 16.03 4.75
N GLU A 55 -1.02 15.74 3.81
CA GLU A 55 -1.85 16.74 3.14
C GLU A 55 -2.65 17.57 4.15
N PHE A 56 -3.38 16.91 5.06
CA PHE A 56 -4.12 17.58 6.11
C PHE A 56 -3.23 18.48 6.97
N THR A 57 -2.04 18.01 7.36
CA THR A 57 -1.11 18.77 8.19
C THR A 57 -0.58 20.01 7.46
N LEU A 58 -0.30 19.90 6.15
CA LEU A 58 0.13 21.01 5.33
C LEU A 58 -1.01 22.02 5.13
N HIS A 59 -2.20 21.55 4.74
CA HIS A 59 -3.37 22.41 4.52
C HIS A 59 -3.92 23.03 5.81
N SER A 60 -3.64 22.45 6.97
CA SER A 60 -4.00 23.04 8.26
C SER A 60 -3.01 24.10 8.74
N ARG A 61 -1.82 24.22 8.12
CA ARG A 61 -0.80 25.20 8.50
C ARG A 61 -1.03 26.54 7.81
N PRO A 62 -1.36 27.62 8.55
CA PRO A 62 -1.61 28.93 7.93
C PRO A 62 -0.41 29.48 7.15
N SER A 63 0.82 29.17 7.57
CA SER A 63 2.04 29.59 6.88
C SER A 63 2.22 28.93 5.51
N TYR A 64 1.80 27.67 5.38
CA TYR A 64 1.79 26.96 4.10
C TYR A 64 0.70 27.50 3.19
N LEU A 65 -0.52 27.73 3.73
CA LEU A 65 -1.61 28.35 2.98
C LEU A 65 -1.26 29.75 2.47
N LYS A 66 -0.57 30.59 3.26
CA LYS A 66 -0.08 31.90 2.81
C LYS A 66 0.94 31.78 1.67
N LYS A 67 1.84 30.79 1.73
CA LYS A 67 2.80 30.53 0.63
C LYS A 67 2.07 30.06 -0.64
N LEU A 68 1.09 29.17 -0.50
CA LEU A 68 0.22 28.74 -1.60
C LEU A 68 -0.53 29.92 -2.21
N GLN A 69 -1.15 30.76 -1.37
CA GLN A 69 -1.83 31.97 -1.82
C GLN A 69 -0.87 32.85 -2.62
N LYS A 70 0.35 33.06 -2.13
CA LYS A 70 1.38 33.83 -2.84
C LYS A 70 1.73 33.21 -4.20
N ILE A 71 1.97 31.91 -4.27
CA ILE A 71 2.38 31.23 -5.52
C ILE A 71 1.29 31.28 -6.59
N TYR A 72 0.01 31.14 -6.19
CA TYR A 72 -1.10 31.00 -7.14
C TYR A 72 -1.87 32.30 -7.39
N PHE A 73 -1.80 33.27 -6.47
CA PHE A 73 -2.60 34.49 -6.50
C PHE A 73 -1.80 35.79 -6.34
N ASP A 74 -0.46 35.79 -6.22
CA ASP A 74 0.32 37.02 -6.45
C ASP A 74 0.24 37.37 -7.93
N THR A 75 -0.71 38.24 -8.28
CA THR A 75 -0.81 38.88 -9.59
C THR A 75 0.13 40.08 -9.74
N ASP A 76 0.81 40.48 -8.67
CA ASP A 76 1.63 41.70 -8.64
C ASP A 76 3.03 41.51 -9.30
N ASN A 77 3.39 40.27 -9.63
CA ASN A 77 4.68 39.88 -10.26
C ASN A 77 4.50 39.08 -11.56
N VAL A 78 3.40 39.30 -12.30
CA VAL A 78 3.10 38.54 -13.53
C VAL A 78 4.15 38.79 -14.64
N ASP A 79 4.80 39.96 -14.64
CA ASP A 79 5.83 40.31 -15.63
C ASP A 79 7.24 39.78 -15.31
N SER A 80 7.49 39.28 -14.08
CA SER A 80 8.81 38.79 -13.63
C SER A 80 8.88 37.28 -13.40
N PHE A 81 7.76 36.57 -13.52
CA PHE A 81 7.72 35.12 -13.36
C PHE A 81 8.26 34.43 -14.63
N GLU A 82 9.58 34.31 -14.70
CA GLU A 82 10.23 33.38 -15.62
C GLU A 82 9.64 31.99 -15.35
N ASN A 83 8.98 31.41 -16.34
CA ASN A 83 8.24 30.16 -16.20
C ASN A 83 9.22 29.02 -15.91
N THR A 84 9.50 28.77 -14.62
CA THR A 84 10.40 27.72 -14.13
C THR A 84 9.79 26.32 -14.22
N ARG A 85 8.61 26.19 -14.84
CA ARG A 85 7.98 24.88 -15.12
C ARG A 85 8.75 24.19 -16.24
N ILE A 86 9.56 23.22 -15.85
CA ILE A 86 10.29 22.35 -16.78
C ILE A 86 9.39 21.15 -17.09
N LYS A 87 9.18 20.82 -18.37
CA LYS A 87 8.52 19.56 -18.73
C LYS A 87 9.41 18.40 -18.30
N LEU A 88 8.82 17.25 -17.96
CA LEU A 88 9.58 16.08 -17.49
C LEU A 88 10.70 15.66 -18.46
N ILE A 89 10.47 15.81 -19.77
CA ILE A 89 11.41 15.50 -20.85
C ILE A 89 12.62 16.46 -20.86
N ASP A 90 12.42 17.69 -20.40
CA ASP A 90 13.45 18.73 -20.34
C ASP A 90 14.19 18.72 -18.98
N PHE A 91 13.67 17.98 -17.99
CA PHE A 91 14.29 17.79 -16.68
C PHE A 91 15.57 16.95 -16.77
N GLU A 92 15.59 15.92 -17.62
CA GLU A 92 16.77 15.07 -17.83
C GLU A 92 17.93 15.79 -18.53
N LYS A 93 17.66 16.91 -19.20
CA LYS A 93 18.64 17.62 -20.04
C LYS A 93 19.29 18.83 -19.37
N LYS A 94 18.79 19.28 -18.21
CA LYS A 94 19.30 20.48 -17.53
C LYS A 94 20.22 20.07 -16.38
N ASP A 95 21.40 20.69 -16.28
CA ASP A 95 22.31 20.52 -15.14
C ASP A 95 21.70 21.25 -13.92
N LEU A 96 20.78 20.56 -13.24
CA LEU A 96 19.98 21.11 -12.15
C LEU A 96 20.81 21.22 -10.88
N ARG A 97 21.59 22.29 -10.78
CA ARG A 97 22.23 22.71 -9.53
C ARG A 97 21.13 23.28 -8.62
N ASN A 98 20.92 22.67 -7.45
CA ASN A 98 19.94 23.02 -6.40
C ASN A 98 18.57 22.31 -6.47
N ILE A 99 18.56 20.98 -6.65
CA ILE A 99 17.37 20.16 -6.33
C ILE A 99 17.36 19.92 -4.82
N TYR A 100 16.41 20.53 -4.11
CA TYR A 100 16.16 20.23 -2.69
C TYR A 100 15.13 19.11 -2.59
N MET A 101 15.60 17.88 -2.33
CA MET A 101 14.71 16.80 -1.91
C MET A 101 14.30 17.03 -0.45
N VAL A 102 12.99 16.94 -0.18
CA VAL A 102 12.48 16.96 1.20
C VAL A 102 12.80 15.61 1.83
N SER A 103 13.82 15.55 2.70
CA SER A 103 14.08 14.37 3.52
C SER A 103 13.04 14.30 4.64
N SER A 104 12.37 13.15 4.79
CA SER A 104 11.56 12.87 5.98
C SER A 104 12.51 12.51 7.12
N ASN A 105 12.43 13.25 8.23
CA ASN A 105 12.81 12.72 9.54
C ASN A 105 11.81 11.64 9.98
#